data_AF-A0A022QBF6-F1
#
_entry.id   AF-A0A022QBF6-F1
#
_cell.length_a   1.000
_cell.length_b   1.000
_cell.length_c   1.000
_cell.angle_alpha   90.00
_cell.angle_beta   90.00
_cell.angle_gamma   90.00
#
_symmetry.space_group_name_H-M   'P 1'
#
loop_
_entity.id
_entity.type
_entity.pdbx_description
1 polymer ?
#
loop_
_entity_poly.entity_id
_entity_poly.type
_entity_poly.pdbx_seq_one_letter_code
_entity_poly.pdbx_strand_id
1 'polypeptide(L)'
;MALSIERSSSSRITSPPTPGRIVIAYDATRKHNMQEFKDIIADVLTREDMVKETETVTVFGVLDKVLHPCHGSFIRAHERAFKEEVSRKVDANVDMLKHNAEECEGSGIDIKVKIVVGAPMKNIVLQEIMESNTAWAILDRKLSKESRFYLKHIPCKVAIIRDNLSLEVLRSFRIEKITGTAKHKVFYSLSKPVLVPSAQDDESDNQSLISLSLSTLISPCISSSNFISSSASQDEFCSNPRQELSG
;
A
#
# COMPACT_ATOMS: atom_id res chain seq x y z
N MET A 1 52.93 12.47 45.22
CA MET A 1 52.50 11.72 44.02
C MET A 1 50.98 11.80 43.97
N ALA A 2 50.41 12.62 43.10
CA ALA A 2 48.97 12.77 42.93
C ALA A 2 48.55 11.92 41.71
N LEU A 3 47.61 11.00 41.92
CA LEU A 3 47.04 10.14 40.88
C LEU A 3 46.01 10.93 40.08
N SER A 4 46.29 11.18 38.81
CA SER A 4 45.36 11.76 37.85
C SER A 4 44.28 10.73 37.51
N ILE A 5 43.03 11.01 37.88
CA ILE A 5 41.86 10.25 37.44
C ILE A 5 41.50 10.76 36.04
N GLU A 6 41.82 9.99 35.00
CA GLU A 6 41.29 10.22 33.66
C GLU A 6 39.79 9.97 33.65
N ARG A 7 39.01 11.03 33.42
CA ARG A 7 37.60 10.95 33.08
C ARG A 7 37.51 10.50 31.62
N SER A 8 37.28 9.21 31.39
CA SER A 8 36.89 8.71 30.07
C SER A 8 35.48 9.24 29.74
N SER A 9 35.41 10.35 29.02
CA SER A 9 34.20 10.80 28.35
C SER A 9 33.93 9.86 27.19
N SER A 10 33.04 8.88 27.42
CA SER A 10 32.43 8.07 26.36
C SER A 10 31.57 9.00 25.48
N SER A 11 32.17 9.51 24.40
CA SER A 11 31.41 10.10 23.32
C SER A 11 30.61 8.97 22.69
N ARG A 12 29.32 8.89 23.04
CA ARG A 12 28.35 8.13 22.25
C ARG A 12 28.36 8.76 20.87
N ILE A 13 29.05 8.12 19.93
CA ILE A 13 28.83 8.32 18.51
C ILE A 13 27.42 7.78 18.26
N THR A 14 26.42 8.60 18.52
CA THR A 14 25.06 8.37 18.07
C THR A 14 25.08 8.56 16.57
N SER A 15 25.17 7.45 15.84
CA SER A 15 24.69 7.39 14.47
C SER A 15 23.32 8.09 14.41
N PRO A 16 23.05 8.94 13.40
CA PRO A 16 21.73 9.54 13.25
C PRO A 16 20.69 8.41 13.25
N PRO A 17 19.57 8.56 13.99
CA PRO A 17 18.52 7.54 14.01
C PRO A 17 18.10 7.26 12.57
N THR A 18 18.11 5.98 12.17
CA THR A 18 17.62 5.57 10.86
C THR A 18 16.22 6.16 10.66
N PRO A 19 15.96 6.86 9.54
CA PRO A 19 14.65 7.44 9.28
C PRO A 19 13.56 6.39 9.46
N GLY A 20 12.49 6.76 10.15
CA GLY A 20 11.34 5.91 10.34
C GLY A 20 10.35 6.06 9.20
N ARG A 21 9.25 5.30 9.30
CA ARG A 21 8.14 5.38 8.35
C ARG A 21 6.88 5.89 9.02
N ILE A 22 6.06 6.64 8.30
CA ILE A 22 4.67 6.90 8.71
C ILE A 22 3.79 5.85 8.07
N VAL A 23 2.94 5.21 8.86
CA VAL A 23 1.93 4.27 8.36
C VAL A 23 0.55 4.85 8.66
N ILE A 24 -0.17 5.24 7.61
CA ILE A 24 -1.57 5.67 7.67
C ILE A 24 -2.43 4.43 7.42
N ALA A 25 -2.90 3.81 8.48
CA ALA A 25 -3.69 2.59 8.42
C ALA A 25 -5.18 2.89 8.28
N TYR A 26 -5.87 2.23 7.35
CA TYR A 26 -7.30 2.40 7.14
C TYR A 26 -8.03 1.10 6.78
N ASP A 27 -9.35 1.10 7.01
CA ASP A 27 -10.23 -0.02 6.66
C ASP A 27 -10.60 0.03 5.17
N ALA A 28 -9.86 -0.68 4.33
CA ALA A 28 -10.07 -0.67 2.89
C ALA A 28 -11.37 -1.36 2.44
N THR A 29 -12.13 -2.01 3.33
CA THR A 29 -13.42 -2.61 2.95
C THR A 29 -14.52 -1.59 2.74
N ARG A 30 -14.34 -0.38 3.31
CA ARG A 30 -15.29 0.72 3.19
C ARG A 30 -14.95 1.61 1.99
N LYS A 31 -15.96 2.31 1.51
CA LYS A 31 -15.74 3.45 0.60
C LYS A 31 -15.20 4.60 1.45
N HIS A 32 -14.00 5.05 1.11
CA HIS A 32 -13.42 6.28 1.64
C HIS A 32 -13.58 7.37 0.62
N ASN A 33 -13.82 8.59 1.08
CA ASN A 33 -13.77 9.72 0.18
C ASN A 33 -12.29 9.98 -0.13
N MET A 34 -11.97 9.95 -1.42
CA MET A 34 -10.60 10.10 -1.92
C MET A 34 -9.98 11.44 -1.49
N GLN A 35 -10.79 12.48 -1.29
CA GLN A 35 -10.28 13.76 -0.79
C GLN A 35 -9.78 13.67 0.67
N GLU A 36 -10.36 12.79 1.50
CA GLU A 36 -9.98 12.65 2.91
C GLU A 36 -8.50 12.27 3.05
N PHE A 37 -8.03 11.33 2.23
CA PHE A 37 -6.62 10.91 2.27
C PHE A 37 -5.67 12.01 1.82
N LYS A 38 -6.07 12.82 0.83
CA LYS A 38 -5.28 13.97 0.40
C LYS A 38 -5.12 14.97 1.55
N ASP A 39 -6.23 15.33 2.19
CA ASP A 39 -6.23 16.32 3.27
C ASP A 39 -5.42 15.83 4.49
N ILE A 40 -5.56 14.54 4.85
CA ILE A 40 -4.81 13.93 5.95
C ILE A 40 -3.31 13.89 5.65
N ILE A 41 -2.91 13.54 4.43
CA ILE A 41 -1.50 13.49 4.06
C ILE A 41 -0.92 14.90 4.03
N ALA A 42 -1.63 15.89 3.47
CA ALA A 42 -1.23 17.28 3.55
C ALA A 42 -1.04 17.75 5.01
N ASP A 43 -1.97 17.44 5.92
CA ASP A 43 -1.82 17.75 7.35
C ASP A 43 -0.55 17.10 7.93
N VAL A 44 -0.33 15.80 7.68
CA VAL A 44 0.89 15.09 8.12
C VAL A 44 2.17 15.75 7.59
N LEU A 45 2.17 16.21 6.34
CA LEU A 45 3.31 16.85 5.70
C LEU A 45 3.58 18.27 6.23
N THR A 46 2.57 18.96 6.73
CA THR A 46 2.76 20.27 7.38
C THR A 46 3.33 20.16 8.80
N ARG A 47 3.31 18.96 9.39
CA ARG A 47 3.75 18.72 10.77
C ARG A 47 5.23 18.34 10.82
N GLU A 48 6.07 19.30 11.19
CA GLU A 48 7.53 19.15 11.27
C GLU A 48 7.96 17.97 12.17
N ASP A 49 7.24 17.73 13.27
CA ASP A 49 7.52 16.63 14.21
C ASP A 49 7.29 15.24 13.62
N MET A 50 6.47 15.15 12.57
CA MET A 50 6.20 13.91 11.84
C MET A 50 7.15 13.76 10.66
N VAL A 51 7.37 14.84 9.91
CA VAL A 51 8.20 14.83 8.69
C VAL A 51 9.69 14.60 8.99
N LYS A 52 10.25 15.25 10.02
CA LYS A 52 11.69 15.21 10.29
C LYS A 52 12.25 13.80 10.54
N GLU A 53 11.41 12.89 11.01
CA GLU A 53 11.78 11.51 11.33
C GLU A 53 11.38 10.52 10.24
N THR A 54 10.97 10.99 9.05
CA THR A 54 10.27 10.19 8.05
C THR A 54 10.93 10.23 6.68
N GLU A 55 11.20 9.04 6.12
CA GLU A 55 11.61 8.88 4.71
C GLU A 55 10.44 8.48 3.79
N THR A 56 9.40 7.88 4.36
CA THR A 56 8.29 7.33 3.57
C THR A 56 6.98 7.45 4.32
N VAL A 57 5.94 7.93 3.64
CA VAL A 57 4.55 7.85 4.06
C VAL A 57 3.89 6.67 3.35
N THR A 58 3.48 5.66 4.12
CA THR A 58 2.76 4.49 3.59
C THR A 58 1.27 4.60 3.90
N VAL A 59 0.46 4.70 2.85
CA VAL A 59 -1.01 4.60 2.92
C VAL A 59 -1.38 3.12 2.88
N PHE A 60 -1.73 2.59 4.04
CA PHE A 60 -1.89 1.16 4.31
C PHE A 60 -3.36 0.77 4.51
N GLY A 61 -3.94 0.09 3.53
CA GLY A 61 -5.32 -0.37 3.58
C GLY A 61 -5.44 -1.86 3.87
N VAL A 62 -6.34 -2.24 4.79
CA VAL A 62 -6.66 -3.65 5.05
C VAL A 62 -8.06 -4.00 4.56
N LEU A 63 -8.14 -5.03 3.73
CA LEU A 63 -9.38 -5.67 3.26
C LEU A 63 -9.62 -6.93 4.10
N ASP A 64 -10.60 -6.89 5.00
CA ASP A 64 -10.98 -8.09 5.77
C ASP A 64 -11.78 -9.09 4.93
N LYS A 65 -12.47 -8.59 3.90
CA LYS A 65 -13.36 -9.31 2.98
C LYS A 65 -13.34 -8.62 1.63
N VAL A 66 -13.58 -9.39 0.56
CA VAL A 66 -13.86 -8.85 -0.77
C VAL A 66 -15.27 -9.26 -1.16
N LEU A 67 -16.12 -8.24 -1.36
CA LEU A 67 -17.48 -8.41 -1.85
C LEU A 67 -17.39 -8.71 -3.34
N HIS A 68 -17.71 -9.93 -3.74
CA HIS A 68 -17.71 -10.31 -5.15
C HIS A 68 -19.16 -10.29 -5.69
N PRO A 69 -19.47 -9.46 -6.69
CA PRO A 69 -20.75 -9.50 -7.37
C PRO A 69 -20.72 -10.62 -8.42
N CYS A 70 -20.77 -11.89 -7.99
CA CYS A 70 -21.10 -12.97 -8.92
C CYS A 70 -21.71 -14.16 -8.17
N HIS A 71 -22.91 -14.53 -8.59
CA HIS A 71 -23.70 -15.62 -8.03
C HIS A 71 -22.94 -16.95 -8.15
N GLY A 72 -22.61 -17.55 -7.01
CA GLY A 72 -22.33 -18.99 -6.84
C GLY A 72 -21.20 -19.59 -7.67
N SER A 73 -19.98 -19.63 -7.12
CA SER A 73 -19.14 -20.85 -7.07
C SER A 73 -17.86 -20.62 -6.28
N PHE A 74 -17.47 -21.62 -5.51
CA PHE A 74 -16.57 -21.56 -4.36
C PHE A 74 -15.08 -21.74 -4.74
N ILE A 75 -14.23 -21.09 -3.93
CA ILE A 75 -12.81 -21.40 -3.63
C ILE A 75 -11.73 -20.98 -4.65
N ARG A 76 -11.87 -21.17 -5.97
CA ARG A 76 -10.84 -20.68 -6.94
C ARG A 76 -11.09 -19.24 -7.43
N ALA A 77 -12.34 -18.79 -7.40
CA ALA A 77 -12.74 -17.44 -7.79
C ALA A 77 -12.31 -16.35 -6.78
N HIS A 78 -11.96 -16.72 -5.56
CA HIS A 78 -11.55 -15.76 -4.51
C HIS A 78 -10.19 -15.13 -4.76
N GLU A 79 -9.20 -15.87 -5.27
CA GLU A 79 -7.85 -15.33 -5.44
C GLU A 79 -7.79 -14.27 -6.54
N ARG A 80 -8.43 -14.52 -7.69
CA ARG A 80 -8.57 -13.54 -8.76
C ARG A 80 -9.33 -12.30 -8.26
N ALA A 81 -10.46 -12.52 -7.57
CA ALA A 81 -11.24 -11.44 -6.98
C ALA A 81 -10.41 -10.57 -6.02
N PHE A 82 -9.60 -11.19 -5.15
CA PHE A 82 -8.69 -10.48 -4.26
C PHE A 82 -7.68 -9.66 -5.05
N LYS A 83 -7.03 -10.27 -6.05
CA LYS A 83 -6.03 -9.59 -6.87
C LYS A 83 -6.60 -8.40 -7.63
N GLU A 84 -7.76 -8.57 -8.26
CA GLU A 84 -8.44 -7.51 -9.01
C GLU A 84 -8.90 -6.36 -8.10
N GLU A 85 -9.53 -6.69 -6.97
CA GLU A 85 -9.98 -5.70 -5.98
C GLU A 85 -8.80 -4.90 -5.42
N VAL A 86 -7.73 -5.60 -5.06
CA VAL A 86 -6.54 -5.01 -4.48
C VAL A 86 -5.80 -4.17 -5.51
N SER A 87 -5.63 -4.65 -6.75
CA SER A 87 -5.02 -3.84 -7.82
C SER A 87 -5.82 -2.58 -8.07
N ARG A 88 -7.14 -2.70 -8.24
CA ARG A 88 -8.01 -1.55 -8.47
C ARG A 88 -7.91 -0.50 -7.36
N LYS A 89 -7.85 -0.94 -6.09
CA LYS A 89 -7.69 -0.04 -4.95
C LYS A 89 -6.30 0.58 -4.86
N VAL A 90 -5.25 -0.19 -5.14
CA VAL A 90 -3.89 0.34 -5.18
C VAL A 90 -3.80 1.42 -6.26
N ASP A 91 -4.25 1.11 -7.48
CA ASP A 91 -4.17 2.02 -8.63
C ASP A 91 -4.95 3.30 -8.38
N ALA A 92 -6.19 3.19 -7.88
CA ALA A 92 -7.01 4.35 -7.52
C ALA A 92 -6.36 5.24 -6.44
N ASN A 93 -5.71 4.63 -5.43
CA ASN A 93 -4.99 5.40 -4.41
C ASN A 93 -3.71 6.02 -4.97
N VAL A 94 -2.96 5.31 -5.82
CA VAL A 94 -1.76 5.86 -6.46
C VAL A 94 -2.12 7.08 -7.30
N ASP A 95 -3.13 6.97 -8.16
CA ASP A 95 -3.56 8.08 -9.02
C ASP A 95 -4.01 9.31 -8.23
N MET A 96 -4.70 9.09 -7.12
CA MET A 96 -5.14 10.14 -6.21
C MET A 96 -3.99 10.86 -5.52
N LEU A 97 -2.94 10.13 -5.16
CA LEU A 97 -1.85 10.63 -4.33
C LEU A 97 -0.71 11.27 -5.12
N LYS A 98 -0.75 11.23 -6.45
CA LYS A 98 0.25 11.89 -7.32
C LYS A 98 0.50 13.34 -6.93
N HIS A 99 -0.56 14.10 -6.70
CA HIS A 99 -0.43 15.50 -6.29
C HIS A 99 0.28 15.68 -4.93
N ASN A 100 0.01 14.80 -3.95
CA ASN A 100 0.73 14.87 -2.67
C ASN A 100 2.20 14.48 -2.85
N ALA A 101 2.50 13.56 -3.76
CA ALA A 101 3.86 13.13 -4.03
C ALA A 101 4.67 14.23 -4.73
N GLU A 102 4.05 15.01 -5.63
CA GLU A 102 4.65 16.21 -6.23
C GLU A 102 5.04 17.24 -5.16
N GLU A 103 4.14 17.51 -4.20
CA GLU A 103 4.44 18.42 -3.08
C GLU A 103 5.55 17.89 -2.15
N CYS A 104 5.77 16.57 -2.11
CA CYS A 104 6.80 15.93 -1.30
C CYS A 104 8.18 15.88 -1.95
N GLU A 105 8.31 16.12 -3.25
CA GLU A 105 9.58 15.96 -4.00
C GLU A 105 10.69 16.82 -3.39
N GLY A 106 10.37 18.06 -2.99
CA GLY A 106 11.32 18.96 -2.32
C GLY A 106 11.71 18.56 -0.90
N SER A 107 10.92 17.68 -0.25
CA SER A 107 11.16 17.21 1.12
C SER A 107 11.85 15.84 1.18
N GLY A 108 12.04 15.17 0.04
CA GLY A 108 12.65 13.84 -0.03
C GLY A 108 11.82 12.73 0.62
N ILE A 109 10.50 12.93 0.73
CA ILE A 109 9.57 11.96 1.33
C ILE A 109 8.88 11.19 0.21
N ASP A 110 9.03 9.87 0.21
CA ASP A 110 8.32 9.01 -0.73
C ASP A 110 6.91 8.68 -0.25
N ILE A 111 5.92 8.71 -1.15
CA ILE A 111 4.58 8.19 -0.87
C ILE A 111 4.44 6.79 -1.45
N LYS A 112 3.96 5.87 -0.62
CA LYS A 112 3.75 4.46 -0.99
C LYS A 112 2.34 4.03 -0.64
N VAL A 113 1.70 3.29 -1.55
CA VAL A 113 0.41 2.65 -1.30
C VAL A 113 0.64 1.16 -1.06
N LYS A 114 0.00 0.61 -0.03
CA LYS A 114 -0.02 -0.84 0.23
C LYS A 114 -1.41 -1.27 0.64
N ILE A 115 -1.96 -2.26 -0.05
CA ILE A 115 -3.26 -2.85 0.27
C ILE A 115 -3.07 -4.34 0.54
N VAL A 116 -3.64 -4.80 1.65
CA VAL A 116 -3.50 -6.17 2.14
C VAL A 116 -4.88 -6.79 2.38
N VAL A 117 -5.07 -8.02 1.93
CA VAL A 117 -6.23 -8.85 2.27
C VAL A 117 -5.87 -9.74 3.45
N GLY A 118 -6.58 -9.58 4.56
CA GLY A 118 -6.30 -10.34 5.78
C GLY A 118 -7.29 -10.05 6.91
N ALA A 119 -7.46 -11.05 7.79
CA ALA A 119 -8.33 -10.95 8.95
C ALA A 119 -7.70 -11.63 10.18
N PRO A 120 -7.96 -11.12 11.40
CA PRO A 120 -8.72 -9.91 11.70
C PRO A 120 -7.90 -8.65 11.40
N MET A 121 -8.55 -7.63 10.83
CA MET A 121 -7.91 -6.39 10.36
C MET A 121 -6.98 -5.75 11.39
N LYS A 122 -7.41 -5.69 12.66
CA LYS A 122 -6.62 -5.09 13.73
C LYS A 122 -5.24 -5.73 13.90
N ASN A 123 -5.15 -7.04 13.71
CA ASN A 123 -3.90 -7.78 13.85
C ASN A 123 -3.03 -7.64 12.59
N ILE A 124 -3.64 -7.51 11.41
CA ILE A 124 -2.91 -7.21 10.17
C ILE A 124 -2.27 -5.82 10.24
N VAL A 125 -2.99 -4.82 10.73
CA VAL A 125 -2.47 -3.46 10.98
C VAL A 125 -1.32 -3.50 11.97
N LEU A 126 -1.49 -4.20 13.11
CA LEU A 126 -0.43 -4.36 14.08
C LEU A 126 0.81 -5.02 13.47
N GLN A 127 0.64 -6.10 12.71
CA GLN A 127 1.74 -6.80 12.06
C GLN A 127 2.53 -5.87 11.12
N GLU A 128 1.84 -5.11 10.26
CA GLU A 128 2.50 -4.18 9.33
C GLU A 128 3.34 -3.13 10.05
N ILE A 129 2.79 -2.54 11.12
CA ILE A 129 3.47 -1.50 11.90
C ILE A 129 4.72 -2.06 12.60
N MET A 130 4.64 -3.31 13.04
CA MET A 130 5.76 -4.00 13.69
C MET A 130 6.87 -4.42 12.71
N GLU A 131 6.54 -4.60 11.43
CA GLU A 131 7.45 -5.05 10.37
C GLU A 131 8.07 -3.90 9.57
N SER A 132 7.51 -2.68 9.63
CA SER A 132 7.88 -1.57 8.75
C SER A 132 8.74 -0.45 9.38
N ASN A 133 9.41 -0.69 10.52
CA ASN A 133 10.18 0.35 11.25
C ASN A 133 9.39 1.67 11.41
N THR A 134 8.11 1.57 11.77
CA THR A 134 7.22 2.73 11.85
C THR A 134 7.67 3.70 12.95
N ALA A 135 7.80 4.98 12.62
CA ALA A 135 7.93 6.08 13.58
C ALA A 135 6.56 6.55 14.08
N TRP A 136 5.60 6.71 13.16
CA TRP A 136 4.23 7.12 13.45
C TRP A 136 3.20 6.15 12.85
N ALA A 137 2.34 5.60 13.71
CA ALA A 137 1.14 4.90 13.31
C ALA A 137 -0.06 5.85 13.38
N ILE A 138 -0.68 6.12 12.24
CA ILE A 138 -1.88 6.95 12.12
C ILE A 138 -3.06 6.03 11.83
N LEU A 139 -4.07 6.03 12.70
CA LEU A 139 -5.21 5.13 12.59
C LEU A 139 -6.45 5.87 12.10
N ASP A 140 -7.06 5.40 11.02
CA ASP A 140 -8.35 5.89 10.54
C ASP A 140 -9.48 5.74 11.58
N ARG A 141 -10.57 6.48 11.40
CA ARG A 141 -11.79 6.54 12.23
C ARG A 141 -12.34 5.17 12.63
N LYS A 142 -12.24 4.17 11.75
CA LYS A 142 -12.69 2.81 12.08
C LYS A 142 -11.74 2.11 13.05
N LEU A 143 -10.43 2.24 12.83
CA LEU A 143 -9.39 1.62 13.63
C LEU A 143 -9.20 2.34 14.97
N SER A 144 -9.48 3.64 15.04
CA SER A 144 -9.40 4.43 16.27
C SER A 144 -10.35 3.95 17.37
N LYS A 145 -11.43 3.25 17.00
CA LYS A 145 -12.34 2.55 17.94
C LYS A 145 -11.63 1.47 18.75
N GLU A 146 -10.54 0.93 18.22
CA GLU A 146 -9.69 -0.07 18.88
C GLU A 146 -8.37 0.54 19.39
N SER A 147 -8.31 1.86 19.58
CA SER A 147 -7.11 2.58 20.07
C SER A 147 -6.49 1.97 21.32
N ARG A 148 -7.29 1.47 22.27
CA ARG A 148 -6.78 0.77 23.48
C ARG A 148 -5.94 -0.46 23.14
N PHE A 149 -6.33 -1.24 22.13
CA PHE A 149 -5.59 -2.40 21.64
C PHE A 149 -4.28 -1.96 21.01
N TYR A 150 -4.34 -0.98 20.11
CA TYR A 150 -3.16 -0.47 19.41
C TYR A 150 -2.15 0.18 20.34
N LEU A 151 -2.57 1.05 21.26
CA LEU A 151 -1.67 1.68 22.23
C LEU A 151 -0.96 0.65 23.13
N LYS A 152 -1.59 -0.49 23.42
CA LYS A 152 -0.97 -1.55 24.23
C LYS A 152 0.12 -2.31 23.46
N HIS A 153 0.01 -2.42 22.14
CA HIS A 153 0.84 -3.33 21.34
C HIS A 153 1.78 -2.64 20.36
N ILE A 154 1.48 -1.41 19.94
CA ILE A 154 2.33 -0.62 19.07
C ILE A 154 3.40 0.10 19.92
N PRO A 155 4.69 -0.13 19.63
CA PRO A 155 5.77 0.54 20.34
C PRO A 155 6.01 1.97 19.83
N CYS A 156 5.56 2.34 18.63
CA CYS A 156 5.85 3.66 18.04
C CYS A 156 4.87 4.77 18.49
N LYS A 157 5.08 5.99 17.98
CA LYS A 157 4.17 7.12 18.19
C LYS A 157 2.82 6.82 17.51
N VAL A 158 1.73 7.26 18.10
CA VAL A 158 0.37 6.94 17.63
C VAL A 158 -0.47 8.20 17.52
N ALA A 159 -1.10 8.38 16.36
CA ALA A 159 -2.13 9.37 16.12
C ALA A 159 -3.39 8.70 15.56
N ILE A 160 -4.52 9.41 15.63
CA ILE A 160 -5.80 8.97 15.12
C ILE A 160 -6.44 10.06 14.27
N ILE A 161 -7.20 9.64 13.27
CA ILE A 161 -8.06 10.52 12.49
C ILE A 161 -9.44 10.54 13.16
N ARG A 162 -9.91 11.74 13.48
CA ARG A 162 -11.24 11.98 14.06
C ARG A 162 -12.33 12.01 12.99
N ASP A 163 -13.59 12.02 13.41
CA ASP A 163 -14.73 12.00 12.48
C ASP A 163 -14.79 13.23 11.56
N ASN A 164 -14.31 14.37 12.06
CA ASN A 164 -14.10 15.63 11.34
C ASN A 164 -12.79 15.70 10.53
N LEU A 165 -12.12 14.56 10.31
CA LEU A 165 -10.88 14.43 9.55
C LEU A 165 -9.64 15.08 10.17
N SER A 166 -9.73 15.66 11.37
CA SER A 166 -8.57 16.23 12.06
C SER A 166 -7.68 15.13 12.66
N LEU A 167 -6.36 15.33 12.60
CA LEU A 167 -5.37 14.43 13.17
C LEU A 167 -5.11 14.74 14.66
N GLU A 168 -5.33 13.76 15.53
CA GLU A 168 -5.06 13.86 16.96
C GLU A 168 -3.95 12.90 17.40
N VAL A 169 -2.97 13.41 18.14
CA VAL A 169 -1.87 12.60 18.70
C VAL A 169 -2.31 11.96 20.02
N LEU A 170 -2.34 10.63 20.06
CA LEU A 170 -2.61 9.87 21.29
C LEU A 170 -1.34 9.56 22.08
N ARG A 171 -0.21 9.39 21.38
CA ARG A 171 1.09 9.10 21.98
C ARG A 171 2.19 9.68 21.12
N SER A 172 3.01 10.56 21.69
CA SER A 172 4.14 11.20 21.01
C SER A 172 5.51 10.56 21.31
N PHE A 173 5.55 9.46 22.08
CA PHE A 173 6.78 8.77 22.46
C PHE A 173 6.77 7.28 22.07
N ARG A 174 7.98 6.69 21.93
CA ARG A 174 8.17 5.26 21.68
C ARG A 174 8.23 4.50 23.01
N ILE A 175 7.65 3.30 23.04
CA ILE A 175 7.74 2.33 24.13
C ILE A 175 8.62 1.17 23.67
N GLU A 176 9.25 0.50 24.63
CA GLU A 176 10.02 -0.71 24.35
C GLU A 176 9.14 -1.81 23.73
N LYS A 177 9.71 -2.52 22.74
CA LYS A 177 9.00 -3.53 21.98
C LYS A 177 8.70 -4.74 22.87
N ILE A 178 7.42 -4.98 23.15
CA ILE A 178 6.98 -6.23 23.77
C ILE A 178 7.04 -7.33 22.71
N THR A 179 7.94 -8.30 22.89
CA THR A 179 8.13 -9.44 21.98
C THR A 179 6.95 -10.40 22.07
N GLY A 180 6.35 -10.77 20.93
CA GLY A 180 5.42 -11.91 20.86
C GLY A 180 4.08 -11.68 20.15
N THR A 181 4.06 -11.05 18.96
CA THR A 181 2.88 -11.08 18.11
C THR A 181 2.91 -12.31 17.19
N ALA A 182 1.90 -13.17 17.30
CA ALA A 182 1.69 -14.25 16.34
C ALA A 182 1.45 -13.66 14.94
N LYS A 183 2.10 -14.21 13.92
CA LYS A 183 1.88 -13.76 12.53
C LYS A 183 0.49 -14.16 12.08
N HIS A 184 -0.26 -13.19 11.54
CA HIS A 184 -1.56 -13.43 10.98
C HIS A 184 -1.44 -13.75 9.49
N LYS A 185 -2.27 -14.70 9.02
CA LYS A 185 -2.26 -15.09 7.61
C LYS A 185 -2.78 -13.94 6.75
N VAL A 186 -1.89 -13.41 5.93
CA VAL A 186 -2.22 -12.53 4.81
C VAL A 186 -2.57 -13.39 3.60
N PHE A 187 -3.68 -13.08 2.93
CA PHE A 187 -4.12 -13.82 1.75
C PHE A 187 -3.51 -13.26 0.47
N TYR A 188 -3.45 -11.93 0.36
CA TYR A 188 -2.85 -11.24 -0.77
C TYR A 188 -2.37 -9.86 -0.32
N SER A 189 -1.29 -9.36 -0.91
CA SER A 189 -0.76 -8.03 -0.63
C SER A 189 -0.18 -7.47 -1.90
N LEU A 190 -0.47 -6.20 -2.17
CA LEU A 190 0.13 -5.45 -3.27
C LEU A 190 0.59 -4.10 -2.74
N SER A 191 1.75 -3.66 -3.21
CA SER A 191 2.25 -2.33 -2.92
C SER A 191 2.86 -1.70 -4.15
N LYS A 192 2.64 -0.40 -4.32
CA LYS A 192 3.17 0.40 -5.41
C LYS A 192 3.64 1.76 -4.86
N PRO A 193 4.80 2.28 -5.28
CA PRO A 193 5.17 3.67 -5.01
C PRO A 193 4.26 4.61 -5.81
N VAL A 194 4.07 5.82 -5.33
CA VAL A 194 3.45 6.90 -6.08
C VAL A 194 4.56 7.62 -6.83
N LEU A 195 4.61 7.42 -8.15
CA LEU A 195 5.61 8.05 -9.00
C LEU A 195 5.15 9.46 -9.36
N VAL A 196 6.03 10.44 -9.17
CA VAL A 196 5.87 11.80 -9.69
C VAL A 196 6.23 11.77 -11.18
N PRO A 197 5.40 12.31 -12.09
CA PRO A 197 5.82 12.50 -13.47
C PRO A 197 7.03 13.42 -13.49
N SER A 198 8.18 12.95 -13.96
CA SER A 198 9.31 13.83 -14.24
C SER A 198 8.84 14.88 -15.24
N ALA A 199 9.05 16.17 -14.95
CA ALA A 199 8.91 17.21 -15.94
C ALA A 199 9.78 16.81 -17.15
N GLN A 200 9.15 16.51 -18.28
CA GLN A 200 9.90 16.22 -19.49
C GLN A 200 10.58 17.53 -19.91
N ASP A 201 11.91 17.50 -19.98
CA ASP A 201 12.65 18.37 -20.88
C ASP A 201 12.09 18.08 -22.29
N ASP A 202 11.31 19.03 -22.81
CA ASP A 202 11.06 19.15 -24.24
C ASP A 202 12.39 19.54 -24.91
N GLU A 203 13.24 18.55 -25.17
CA GLU A 203 14.11 18.58 -26.35
C GLU A 203 14.04 17.26 -27.11
N SER A 204 13.53 17.41 -28.34
CA SER A 204 13.69 16.54 -29.50
C SER A 204 15.07 15.86 -29.56
N ASP A 205 15.11 14.52 -29.50
CA ASP A 205 15.39 13.68 -30.68
C ASP A 205 15.75 12.23 -30.30
N ASN A 206 14.99 11.30 -30.87
CA ASN A 206 15.43 10.01 -31.39
C ASN A 206 16.59 9.28 -30.67
N GLN A 207 16.26 8.31 -29.80
CA GLN A 207 16.58 6.89 -30.03
C GLN A 207 16.04 5.98 -28.92
N SER A 208 15.18 5.07 -29.35
CA SER A 208 14.63 3.94 -28.61
C SER A 208 15.73 2.95 -28.21
N LEU A 209 15.80 2.52 -26.95
CA LEU A 209 16.22 1.15 -26.60
C LEU A 209 15.44 0.64 -25.39
N ILE A 210 14.50 -0.24 -25.70
CA ILE A 210 13.71 -1.06 -24.81
C ILE A 210 14.65 -2.00 -24.03
N SER A 211 14.74 -1.85 -22.71
CA SER A 211 15.35 -2.87 -21.84
C SER A 211 14.26 -3.74 -21.23
N LEU A 212 13.83 -4.76 -21.97
CA LEU A 212 13.02 -5.86 -21.45
C LEU A 212 13.99 -6.99 -21.06
N SER A 213 14.27 -7.15 -19.77
CA SER A 213 14.99 -8.32 -19.27
C SER A 213 14.04 -9.53 -19.27
N LEU A 214 13.95 -10.22 -20.41
CA LEU A 214 13.27 -11.51 -20.51
C LEU A 214 14.27 -12.61 -20.13
N SER A 215 14.17 -13.15 -18.92
CA SER A 215 14.91 -14.36 -18.53
C SER A 215 14.21 -15.59 -19.09
N THR A 216 14.83 -16.14 -20.14
CA THR A 216 14.54 -17.37 -20.85
C THR A 216 14.50 -18.59 -19.92
N LEU A 217 13.40 -19.35 -19.94
CA LEU A 217 13.44 -20.79 -19.67
C LEU A 217 13.13 -21.52 -20.97
N ILE A 218 14.14 -22.22 -21.47
CA ILE A 218 14.07 -23.12 -22.62
C ILE A 218 13.37 -24.40 -22.19
N SER A 219 12.40 -24.87 -22.98
CA SER A 219 12.08 -26.29 -23.09
C SER A 219 11.73 -26.61 -24.54
N PRO A 220 12.45 -27.53 -25.21
CA PRO A 220 12.16 -27.91 -26.58
C PRO A 220 11.18 -29.08 -26.59
N CYS A 221 10.10 -28.98 -27.36
CA CYS A 221 9.31 -30.15 -27.76
C CYS A 221 9.08 -30.05 -29.27
N ILE A 222 9.92 -30.78 -30.01
CA ILE A 222 9.69 -31.13 -31.42
C ILE A 222 8.77 -32.34 -31.42
N SER A 223 7.65 -32.27 -32.13
CA SER A 223 7.18 -33.34 -33.02
C SER A 223 5.98 -32.87 -33.84
N SER A 224 6.11 -33.15 -35.12
CA SER A 224 5.33 -32.78 -36.30
C SER A 224 3.97 -33.48 -36.46
N SER A 225 3.03 -32.84 -37.16
CA SER A 225 2.45 -33.39 -38.40
C SER A 225 1.47 -32.41 -39.09
N ASN A 226 1.47 -32.50 -40.41
CA ASN A 226 0.76 -31.67 -41.40
C ASN A 226 -0.76 -31.88 -41.41
N PHE A 227 -1.55 -30.89 -41.87
CA PHE A 227 -2.17 -30.89 -43.21
C PHE A 227 -3.24 -29.78 -43.36
N ILE A 228 -3.09 -28.99 -44.44
CA ILE A 228 -4.09 -28.53 -45.43
C ILE A 228 -5.22 -27.58 -44.99
N SER A 229 -5.07 -26.35 -45.51
CA SER A 229 -6.03 -25.52 -46.27
C SER A 229 -7.49 -25.40 -45.82
N SER A 230 -7.93 -24.17 -45.58
CA SER A 230 -8.88 -23.50 -46.51
C SER A 230 -9.13 -22.05 -46.13
N SER A 231 -9.35 -21.28 -47.19
CA SER A 231 -9.56 -19.85 -47.31
C SER A 231 -10.96 -19.38 -46.93
N ALA A 232 -11.01 -18.11 -46.49
CA ALA A 232 -12.06 -17.10 -46.62
C ALA A 232 -13.42 -17.47 -47.26
N SER A 233 -14.50 -17.11 -46.57
CA SER A 233 -15.71 -16.40 -47.05
C SER A 233 -16.63 -16.22 -45.83
N GLN A 234 -16.82 -15.00 -45.32
CA GLN A 234 -17.85 -14.02 -45.67
C GLN A 234 -19.31 -14.48 -45.47
N ASP A 235 -20.01 -13.60 -44.73
CA ASP A 235 -21.42 -13.23 -44.75
C ASP A 235 -22.44 -13.89 -43.81
N GLU A 236 -22.98 -12.99 -42.98
CA GLU A 236 -24.38 -12.77 -42.60
C GLU A 236 -25.27 -13.96 -42.24
N PHE A 237 -25.78 -13.95 -41.00
CA PHE A 237 -27.20 -13.68 -40.77
C PHE A 237 -27.47 -13.37 -39.28
N CYS A 238 -28.07 -12.22 -39.03
CA CYS A 238 -28.64 -11.83 -37.74
C CYS A 238 -30.09 -12.33 -37.69
N SER A 239 -30.50 -13.09 -36.67
CA SER A 239 -31.91 -13.30 -36.34
C SER A 239 -32.10 -13.74 -34.89
N ASN A 240 -32.64 -12.84 -34.07
CA ASN A 240 -33.21 -13.11 -32.75
C ASN A 240 -34.49 -13.95 -32.86
N PRO A 241 -34.86 -14.72 -31.82
CA PRO A 241 -36.27 -15.02 -31.55
C PRO A 241 -36.81 -14.11 -30.45
N ARG A 242 -37.92 -13.45 -30.77
CA ARG A 242 -38.79 -12.68 -29.89
C ARG A 242 -39.46 -13.57 -28.83
N GLN A 243 -39.69 -12.98 -27.67
CA GLN A 243 -40.79 -13.33 -26.76
C GLN A 243 -42.15 -13.07 -27.44
N GLU A 244 -43.16 -13.91 -27.18
CA GLU A 244 -44.56 -13.53 -26.92
C GLU A 244 -45.35 -14.73 -26.37
N LEU A 245 -46.36 -14.40 -25.55
CA LEU A 245 -47.22 -15.26 -24.74
C LEU A 245 -48.39 -15.89 -25.54
N SER A 246 -48.87 -17.06 -25.10
CA SER A 246 -50.26 -17.33 -24.64
C SER A 246 -50.69 -18.77 -24.92
N GLY A 247 -51.37 -19.36 -23.93
CA GLY A 247 -51.99 -20.69 -23.97
C GLY A 247 -52.13 -21.25 -22.57
#